data_AF-A0A2G6VN25-F1
#
_entry.id   AF-A0A2G6VN25-F1
#
_cell.length_a   1.000
_cell.length_b   1.000
_cell.length_c   1.000
_cell.angle_alpha   90.00
_cell.angle_beta   90.00
_cell.angle_gamma   90.00
#
_symmetry.space_group_name_H-M   'P 1'
#
loop_
_entity.id
_entity.type
_entity.pdbx_description
1 polymer ?
#
loop_
_entity_poly.entity_id
_entity_poly.type
_entity_poly.pdbx_seq_one_letter_code
_entity_poly.pdbx_strand_id
1 'polypeptide(L)' 'MEAIRLEFQPEIKEKVLKLLSEFSSNELRIIEEDSDFDENKKKVQAAYEKLKNGTARLYTEEEVDDFLEKTISKYED' A
#
# COMPACT_ATOMS: atom_id res chain seq x y z
N MET A 1 26.25 9.07 -5.79
CA MET A 1 24.91 9.36 -5.25
C MET A 1 24.98 9.11 -3.76
N GLU A 2 24.69 10.14 -2.97
CA GLU A 2 24.57 10.01 -1.51
C GLU A 2 23.07 10.00 -1.17
N ALA A 3 22.65 9.04 -0.35
CA ALA A 3 21.26 8.88 0.06
C ALA A 3 21.16 9.09 1.57
N ILE A 4 20.17 9.86 2.00
CA ILE A 4 19.93 10.17 3.41
C ILE A 4 18.51 9.72 3.74
N ARG A 5 18.37 8.91 4.79
CA ARG A 5 17.07 8.60 5.40
C ARG A 5 16.78 9.60 6.50
N LEU A 6 15.59 10.19 6.44
CA LEU A 6 15.15 11.19 7.41
C LEU A 6 14.04 10.58 8.26
N GLU A 7 14.29 10.46 9.56
CA GLU A 7 13.25 10.20 10.54
C GLU A 7 12.69 11.54 11.02
N PHE A 8 11.38 11.74 10.88
CA PHE A 8 10.72 12.97 11.26
C PHE A 8 9.35 12.68 11.86
N GLN A 9 8.87 13.57 12.72
CA GLN A 9 7.53 13.44 13.26
C GLN A 9 6.46 13.79 12.19
N PRO A 10 5.29 13.12 12.16
CA PRO A 10 4.28 13.32 11.13
C PRO A 10 3.85 14.78 10.93
N GLU A 11 3.84 15.57 12.01
CA GLU A 11 3.42 16.97 12.05
C GLU A 11 4.34 17.90 11.26
N ILE A 12 5.59 17.50 11.04
CA ILE A 12 6.57 18.26 10.26
C ILE A 12 6.75 17.72 8.84
N LYS A 13 6.10 16.60 8.48
CA LYS A 13 6.22 15.96 7.16
C LYS A 13 6.04 16.96 6.02
N GLU A 14 4.98 17.75 6.08
CA GLU A 14 4.64 18.71 5.03
C GLU A 14 5.69 19.83 4.92
N LYS A 15 6.22 20.29 6.05
CA LYS A 15 7.29 21.30 6.07
C LYS A 15 8.59 20.77 5.48
N VAL A 16 8.95 19.54 5.83
CA VAL A 16 10.16 18.87 5.31
C VAL A 16 10.01 18.66 3.81
N LEU A 17 8.90 18.10 3.34
CA LEU A 17 8.66 17.90 1.91
C LEU A 17 8.65 19.22 1.14
N LYS A 18 8.07 20.28 1.70
CA LYS A 18 8.08 21.61 1.09
C LYS A 18 9.51 22.15 0.94
N LEU A 19 10.33 22.07 1.98
CA LEU A 19 11.74 22.46 1.91
C LEU A 19 12.50 21.64 0.85
N LEU A 20 12.28 20.33 0.81
CA LEU A 20 12.91 19.45 -0.17
C LEU A 20 12.44 19.73 -1.60
N SER A 21 11.22 20.22 -1.78
CA SER A 21 10.67 20.60 -3.10
C SER A 21 11.23 21.92 -3.66
N GLU A 22 11.92 22.72 -2.84
CA GLU A 22 12.58 23.96 -3.30
C GLU A 22 13.85 23.68 -4.12
N PHE A 23 14.44 22.49 -3.96
CA PHE A 23 15.60 22.06 -4.73
C PHE A 23 15.19 21.58 -6.13
N SER A 24 16.05 21.79 -7.12
CA SER A 24 15.79 21.25 -8.46
C SER A 24 15.92 19.73 -8.47
N SER A 25 15.22 19.06 -9.39
CA SER A 25 15.27 17.61 -9.58
C SER A 25 16.63 17.06 -10.02
N ASN A 26 17.57 17.95 -10.37
CA ASN A 26 18.97 17.63 -10.64
C ASN A 26 19.84 17.69 -9.37
N GLU A 27 19.43 18.42 -8.34
CA GLU A 27 20.14 18.59 -7.07
C GLU A 27 19.62 17.63 -5.99
N LEU A 28 18.30 17.45 -5.92
CA LEU A 28 17.68 16.58 -4.93
C LEU A 28 16.47 15.86 -5.55
N ARG A 29 16.44 14.54 -5.37
CA ARG A 29 15.31 13.71 -5.80
C ARG A 29 14.69 13.06 -4.59
N ILE A 30 13.39 13.31 -4.40
CA ILE A 30 12.60 12.53 -3.47
C ILE A 30 12.35 11.18 -4.15
N ILE A 31 12.91 10.13 -3.56
CA ILE A 31 12.71 8.76 -4.03
C ILE A 31 11.73 8.11 -3.06
N GLU A 32 10.57 7.76 -3.57
CA GLU A 32 9.64 6.90 -2.83
C GLU A 32 10.20 5.47 -2.85
N GLU A 33 10.47 4.91 -1.67
CA GLU A 33 11.01 3.54 -1.55
C GLU A 33 9.99 2.49 -2.01
N ASP A 34 8.69 2.79 -1.91
CA ASP A 34 7.59 1.95 -2.36
C ASP A 34 6.56 2.81 -3.10
N SER A 35 6.55 2.69 -4.44
CA SER A 35 5.61 3.40 -5.32
C SER A 35 4.15 3.00 -5.10
N ASP A 36 3.92 1.82 -4.54
CA ASP A 36 2.59 1.23 -4.39
C ASP A 36 2.06 1.47 -2.97
N PHE A 37 2.83 2.10 -2.09
CA PHE A 37 2.48 2.31 -0.68
C PHE A 37 1.10 2.96 -0.51
N ASP A 38 0.85 4.06 -1.20
CA ASP A 38 -0.42 4.79 -1.09
C ASP A 38 -1.60 4.00 -1.68
N GLU A 39 -1.37 3.22 -2.74
CA GLU A 39 -2.37 2.34 -3.31
C GLU A 39 -2.70 1.18 -2.36
N ASN A 40 -1.68 0.53 -1.82
CA ASN A 40 -1.80 -0.57 -0.86
C ASN A 40 -2.50 -0.09 0.42
N LYS A 41 -2.15 1.08 0.94
CA LYS A 41 -2.83 1.70 2.08
C LYS A 41 -4.32 1.89 1.81
N LYS A 42 -4.70 2.38 0.63
CA LYS A 42 -6.11 2.54 0.23
C LYS A 42 -6.84 1.19 0.14
N LYS A 43 -6.21 0.16 -0.45
CA LYS A 43 -6.78 -1.19 -0.55
C LYS A 43 -7.06 -1.78 0.83
N VAL A 44 -6.11 -1.68 1.76
CA VAL A 44 -6.25 -2.17 3.14
C VAL A 44 -7.34 -1.40 3.88
N GLN A 45 -7.36 -0.07 3.76
CA GLN A 45 -8.39 0.76 4.40
C GLN A 45 -9.80 0.40 3.90
N ALA A 46 -9.98 0.22 2.59
CA ALA A 46 -11.25 -0.18 2.01
C ALA A 46 -11.69 -1.58 2.47
N ALA A 47 -10.76 -2.53 2.59
CA ALA A 47 -11.03 -3.85 3.13
C ALA A 47 -11.46 -3.79 4.61
N TYR A 48 -10.77 -2.98 5.41
CA TYR A 48 -11.12 -2.75 6.81
C TYR A 48 -12.52 -2.12 6.97
N GLU A 49 -12.87 -1.14 6.14
CA GLU A 49 -14.19 -0.53 6.16
C GLU A 49 -15.30 -1.53 5.82
N LYS A 50 -15.08 -2.40 4.83
CA LYS A 50 -16.00 -3.50 4.49
C LYS A 50 -16.16 -4.50 5.64
N LEU A 51 -15.07 -4.79 6.36
CA LEU A 51 -15.12 -5.67 7.52
C LEU A 51 -15.91 -5.03 8.67
N LYS A 52 -15.64 -3.75 8.94
CA LYS A 52 -16.29 -2.99 10.00
C LYS A 52 -17.79 -2.78 9.77
N ASN A 53 -18.21 -2.57 8.52
CA ASN A 53 -19.63 -2.35 8.18
C ASN A 53 -20.39 -3.66 7.90
N GLY A 54 -19.75 -4.82 8.05
CA GLY A 54 -20.36 -6.14 7.87
C GLY A 54 -20.67 -6.52 6.40
N THR A 55 -20.14 -5.78 5.42
CA THR A 55 -20.32 -6.11 3.99
C THR A 55 -19.19 -6.97 3.43
N ALA A 56 -18.14 -7.19 4.21
CA ALA A 56 -17.09 -8.14 3.86
C ALA A 56 -17.63 -9.56 3.85
N ARG A 57 -17.33 -10.29 2.78
CA ARG A 57 -17.55 -11.73 2.73
C ARG A 57 -16.38 -12.41 3.43
N LEU A 58 -16.68 -13.12 4.50
CA LEU A 58 -15.73 -13.95 5.22
C LEU A 58 -15.88 -15.38 4.74
N TYR A 59 -14.77 -16.11 4.74
CA TYR A 59 -14.73 -17.53 4.40
C TYR A 59 -13.97 -18.26 5.49
N THR A 60 -14.33 -19.51 5.74
CA THR A 60 -13.48 -20.43 6.49
C THR A 60 -12.31 -20.88 5.61
N GLU A 61 -11.28 -21.47 6.23
CA GLU A 61 -10.16 -22.06 5.49
C GLU A 61 -10.65 -23.13 4.49
N GLU A 62 -11.57 -24.00 4.93
CA GLU A 62 -12.19 -25.04 4.08
C GLU A 62 -12.95 -24.44 2.88
N GLU A 63 -13.71 -23.37 3.09
CA GLU A 63 -14.43 -22.69 1.99
C GLU A 63 -13.48 -22.04 0.99
N VAL A 64 -12.35 -21.51 1.47
CA VAL A 64 -11.29 -20.95 0.60
C VAL A 64 -10.63 -22.06 -0.21
N ASP A 65 -10.27 -23.17 0.41
CA ASP A 65 -9.64 -24.31 -0.27
C ASP A 65 -10.56 -24.88 -1.36
N ASP A 66 -11.84 -25.11 -1.05
CA ASP A 66 -12.84 -25.56 -2.02
C ASP A 66 -13.02 -24.60 -3.19
N PHE A 67 -12.99 -23.29 -2.92
CA PHE A 67 -13.14 -22.26 -3.95
C PHE A 67 -11.90 -22.19 -4.86
N LEU A 68 -10.71 -22.28 -4.27
CA LEU A 68 -9.45 -22.27 -5.00
C LEU A 68 -9.33 -23.51 -5.88
N GLU A 69 -9.59 -24.71 -5.34
CA GLU A 69 -9.54 -25.97 -6.08
C GLU A 69 -10.48 -25.92 -7.29
N LYS A 70 -11.76 -25.56 -7.09
CA LYS A 70 -12.73 -25.41 -8.19
C LYS A 70 -12.29 -24.41 -9.25
N THR A 71 -11.62 -23.33 -8.82
CA THR A 71 -11.14 -22.31 -9.74
C THR A 71 -9.95 -22.82 -10.55
N ILE A 72 -9.00 -23.49 -9.90
CA ILE A 72 -7.80 -24.04 -10.54
C ILE A 72 -8.18 -25.16 -11.52
N SER A 73 -9.00 -26.13 -11.09
CA SER A 73 -9.43 -27.24 -11.96
C SER A 73 -10.20 -26.78 -13.20
N LYS A 74 -10.75 -25.56 -13.20
CA LYS A 74 -11.41 -24.98 -14.38
C LYS A 74 -10.43 -24.58 -15.49
N TYR A 75 -9.16 -24.34 -15.16
CA TYR A 75 -8.13 -23.85 -16.08
C TYR A 75 -6.94 -24.81 -16.24
N GLU A 76 -6.94 -25.93 -15.52
CA GLU A 76 -6.03 -27.05 -15.76
C GLU A 76 -6.63 -27.97 -16.83
N ASP A 77 -6.36 -27.64 -18.10
CA ASP A 77 -6.36 -28.62 -19.21
C ASP A 77 -4.99 -29.29 -19.30
#